data_AF-A0A934EMK0-F1
#
_entry.id   AF-A0A934EMK0-F1
#
_cell.length_a   1.000
_cell.length_b   1.000
_cell.length_c   1.000
_cell.angle_alpha   90.00
_cell.angle_beta   90.00
_cell.angle_gamma   90.00
#
_symmetry.space_group_name_H-M   'P 1'
#
loop_
_entity.id
_entity.type
_entity.pdbx_description
1 polymer ?
#
loop_
_entity_poly.entity_id
_entity_poly.type
_entity_poly.pdbx_seq_one_letter_code
_entity_poly.pdbx_strand_id
1 'polypeptide(L)'
;MVNEYYSNLSVLLVSYQTLRRQTDKAASQKTTKSTEVDKPLPNILLVTYDALTAREMSLYDYHRPTTPFISQWAKTASLFTREFYHHALSCK
;
A
#
# COMPACT_ATOMS: atom_id res chain seq x y z
N MET A 1 34.93 -33.41 -11.89
CA MET A 1 34.79 -32.13 -12.62
C MET A 1 33.34 -31.63 -12.55
N VAL A 2 32.86 -31.15 -11.39
CA VAL A 2 31.50 -30.56 -11.28
C VAL A 2 31.49 -29.27 -10.41
N ASN A 3 32.64 -28.79 -9.95
CA ASN A 3 32.70 -27.70 -8.97
C ASN A 3 33.01 -26.30 -9.55
N GLU A 4 33.26 -26.16 -10.85
CA GLU A 4 33.51 -24.84 -11.46
C GLU A 4 32.26 -24.21 -12.09
N TYR A 5 31.22 -24.99 -12.38
CA TYR A 5 30.02 -24.47 -13.05
C TYR A 5 29.05 -23.76 -12.08
N TYR A 6 28.95 -24.26 -10.85
CA TYR A 6 28.11 -23.67 -9.80
C TYR A 6 28.63 -22.32 -9.30
N SER A 7 29.94 -22.07 -9.41
CA SER A 7 30.55 -20.79 -9.04
C SER A 7 30.09 -19.68 -10.00
N ASN A 8 30.14 -19.91 -11.31
CA ASN A 8 29.75 -18.91 -12.31
C ASN A 8 28.25 -18.58 -12.26
N LEU A 9 27.39 -19.57 -12.01
CA LEU A 9 25.95 -19.34 -11.83
C LEU A 9 25.66 -18.51 -10.57
N SER A 10 26.39 -18.74 -9.47
CA SER A 10 26.24 -17.93 -8.25
C SER A 10 26.70 -16.48 -8.46
N VAL A 11 27.78 -16.26 -9.20
CA VAL A 11 28.28 -14.92 -9.55
C VAL A 11 27.29 -14.18 -10.46
N LEU A 12 26.68 -14.86 -11.42
CA LEU A 12 25.64 -14.28 -12.28
C LEU A 12 24.37 -13.93 -11.50
N LEU A 13 23.93 -14.79 -10.58
CA LEU A 13 22.76 -14.54 -9.74
C LEU A 13 22.98 -13.38 -8.77
N VAL A 14 24.14 -13.35 -8.12
CA VAL A 14 24.48 -12.28 -7.18
C VAL A 14 24.64 -10.95 -7.92
N SER A 15 25.34 -10.93 -9.05
CA SER A 15 25.51 -9.71 -9.85
C SER A 15 24.18 -9.16 -10.40
N TYR A 16 23.27 -10.04 -10.83
CA TYR A 16 21.92 -9.66 -11.24
C TYR A 16 21.12 -9.04 -10.08
N GLN A 17 21.18 -9.65 -8.89
CA GLN A 17 20.50 -9.12 -7.71
C GLN A 17 21.08 -7.78 -7.24
N THR A 18 22.41 -7.60 -7.29
CA THR A 18 23.05 -6.34 -6.92
C THR A 18 22.74 -5.22 -7.91
N LEU A 19 22.71 -5.53 -9.21
CA LEU A 19 22.37 -4.56 -10.26
C LEU A 19 20.91 -4.11 -10.13
N ARG A 20 19.99 -5.05 -9.88
CA ARG A 20 18.58 -4.74 -9.64
C ARG A 20 18.37 -3.84 -8.40
N ARG A 21 19.10 -4.12 -7.31
CA ARG A 21 19.08 -3.25 -6.11
C ARG A 21 19.63 -1.85 -6.38
N GLN A 22 20.59 -1.70 -7.30
CA GLN A 22 21.12 -0.38 -7.68
C GLN A 22 20.11 0.42 -8.50
N THR A 23 19.37 -0.20 -9.42
CA THR A 23 18.31 0.50 -10.18
C THR A 23 17.17 0.97 -9.29
N ASP A 24 16.81 0.19 -8.27
CA ASP A 24 15.76 0.56 -7.31
C ASP A 24 16.22 1.73 -6.40
N LYS A 25 17.49 1.73 -5.98
CA LYS A 25 18.07 2.85 -5.21
C LYS A 25 18.27 4.12 -6.04
N ALA A 26 18.63 3.99 -7.32
CA ALA A 26 18.76 5.13 -8.25
C ALA A 26 17.39 5.74 -8.61
N ALA A 27 16.32 4.92 -8.66
CA ALA A 27 14.95 5.41 -8.82
C ALA A 27 14.41 6.12 -7.55
N SER A 28 14.95 5.81 -6.37
CA SER A 28 14.52 6.35 -5.08
C SER A 28 15.23 7.66 -4.68
N GLN A 29 15.82 8.38 -5.63
CA GLN A 29 16.25 9.77 -5.45
C GLN A 29 15.76 10.65 -6.62
N LYS A 30 14.48 10.54 -6.98
CA LYS A 30 13.80 11.67 -7.61
C LYS A 30 13.23 12.54 -6.50
N THR A 31 14.10 13.35 -5.89
CA THR A 31 13.65 14.55 -5.17
C THR A 31 12.84 15.33 -6.18
N THR A 32 11.54 15.45 -5.92
CA THR A 32 10.57 16.17 -6.72
C THR A 32 11.08 17.59 -6.90
N LYS A 33 11.80 17.84 -8.01
CA LYS A 33 11.84 19.16 -8.62
C LYS A 33 10.38 19.53 -8.78
N SER A 34 9.94 20.53 -8.03
CA SER A 34 8.63 21.14 -8.14
C SER A 34 8.52 21.68 -9.56
N THR A 35 8.06 20.83 -10.48
CA THR A 35 7.48 21.26 -11.74
C THR A 35 6.38 22.22 -11.37
N GLU A 36 6.43 23.42 -11.95
CA GLU A 36 5.44 24.47 -11.78
C GLU A 36 4.03 23.87 -11.70
N VAL A 37 3.39 24.09 -10.55
CA VAL A 37 2.00 23.70 -10.32
C VAL A 37 1.15 24.76 -11.02
N ASP A 38 1.01 24.61 -12.34
CA ASP A 38 0.14 25.47 -13.17
C ASP A 38 -1.34 25.03 -13.10
N LYS A 39 -1.68 24.15 -12.14
CA LYS A 39 -3.04 23.70 -11.87
C LYS A 39 -3.28 23.60 -10.37
N PRO A 40 -4.38 24.15 -9.82
CA PRO A 40 -4.68 24.02 -8.41
C PRO A 40 -4.80 22.54 -8.05
N LEU A 41 -3.90 22.06 -7.17
CA LEU A 41 -3.95 20.71 -6.65
C LEU A 41 -5.04 20.63 -5.57
N PRO A 42 -5.81 19.52 -5.51
CA PRO A 42 -6.79 19.33 -4.45
C PRO A 42 -6.09 19.08 -3.11
N ASN A 43 -6.71 19.55 -2.01
CA ASN A 43 -6.31 19.20 -0.66
C ASN A 43 -6.73 17.76 -0.35
N ILE A 44 -5.84 16.96 0.22
CA ILE A 44 -6.11 15.56 0.61
C ILE A 44 -6.22 15.47 2.13
N LEU A 45 -7.34 14.95 2.62
CA LEU A 45 -7.54 14.60 4.03
C LEU A 45 -7.57 13.08 4.17
N LEU A 46 -6.61 12.52 4.91
CA LEU A 46 -6.55 11.09 5.22
C LEU A 46 -6.98 10.87 6.67
N VAL A 47 -8.12 10.22 6.86
CA VAL A 47 -8.61 9.79 8.18
C VAL A 47 -8.49 8.28 8.25
N THR A 48 -7.82 7.77 9.28
CA THR A 48 -7.67 6.34 9.54
C THR A 48 -8.06 6.04 10.98
N TYR A 49 -8.51 4.82 11.22
CA TYR A 49 -8.90 4.33 12.54
C TYR A 49 -8.08 3.10 12.87
N ASP A 50 -7.58 3.03 14.09
CA ASP A 50 -6.93 1.83 14.60
C ASP A 50 -7.99 0.78 14.99
N ALA A 51 -7.70 -0.49 14.70
CA ALA A 51 -8.53 -1.65 15.03
C ALA A 51 -10.03 -1.60 14.60
N LEU A 52 -10.44 -0.71 13.68
CA LEU A 52 -11.81 -0.65 13.19
C LEU A 52 -12.08 -1.78 12.18
N THR A 53 -13.04 -2.65 12.48
CA THR A 53 -13.46 -3.73 11.59
C THR A 53 -14.69 -3.35 10.78
N ALA A 54 -14.66 -3.60 9.46
CA ALA A 54 -15.81 -3.39 8.58
C ALA A 54 -17.06 -4.15 9.07
N ARG A 55 -16.88 -5.31 9.71
CA ARG A 55 -17.98 -6.16 10.22
C ARG A 55 -18.84 -5.48 11.29
N GLU A 56 -18.32 -4.48 11.97
CA GLU A 56 -19.03 -3.75 13.05
C GLU A 56 -19.47 -2.35 12.60
N MET A 57 -19.33 -2.01 11.32
CA MET A 57 -19.79 -0.73 10.78
C MET A 57 -21.14 -0.90 10.09
N SER A 58 -22.09 -0.02 10.42
CA SER A 58 -23.45 -0.02 9.83
C SER A 58 -23.44 0.10 8.30
N LEU A 59 -22.40 0.70 7.74
CA LEU A 59 -22.21 0.83 6.30
C LEU A 59 -22.03 -0.53 5.60
N TYR A 60 -21.50 -1.53 6.30
CA TYR A 60 -21.26 -2.88 5.78
C TYR A 60 -22.25 -3.90 6.34
N ASP A 61 -23.52 -3.51 6.41
CA ASP A 61 -24.65 -4.38 6.79
C ASP A 61 -24.64 -4.87 8.26
N TYR A 62 -23.96 -4.12 9.14
CA TYR A 62 -24.08 -4.35 10.57
C TYR A 62 -25.46 -3.90 11.09
N HIS A 63 -26.12 -4.75 11.87
CA HIS A 63 -27.49 -4.54 12.33
C HIS A 63 -27.67 -3.34 13.26
N ARG A 64 -26.59 -2.84 13.87
CA ARG A 64 -26.63 -1.66 14.76
C ARG A 64 -26.11 -0.41 14.04
N PRO A 65 -26.68 0.78 14.32
CA PRO A 65 -26.22 2.06 13.79
C PRO A 65 -24.96 2.59 14.51
N THR A 66 -23.85 1.84 14.45
CA THR A 66 -22.54 2.16 15.07
C THR A 66 -21.75 3.26 14.38
N THR A 67 -21.93 3.49 13.06
CA THR A 67 -21.13 4.49 12.31
C THR A 67 -21.98 5.38 11.39
N PRO A 68 -22.99 6.11 11.92
CA PRO A 68 -23.97 6.83 11.11
C PRO A 68 -23.38 7.93 10.22
N PHE A 69 -22.36 8.66 10.70
CA PHE A 69 -21.73 9.72 9.91
C PHE A 69 -20.90 9.17 8.75
N ILE A 70 -20.19 8.06 8.96
CA ILE A 70 -19.47 7.37 7.87
C ILE A 70 -20.47 6.83 6.85
N SER A 71 -21.62 6.28 7.30
CA SER A 71 -22.70 5.87 6.42
C SER A 71 -23.29 7.03 5.60
N GLN A 72 -23.43 8.22 6.19
CA GLN A 72 -23.88 9.40 5.47
C GLN A 72 -22.84 9.90 4.47
N TRP A 73 -21.56 9.91 4.85
CA TRP A 73 -20.45 10.30 3.97
C TRP A 73 -20.31 9.36 2.77
N ALA A 74 -20.55 8.07 2.96
CA ALA A 74 -20.52 7.07 1.89
C ALA A 74 -21.55 7.30 0.79
N LYS A 75 -22.64 8.05 1.04
CA LYS A 75 -23.65 8.36 0.02
C LYS A 75 -23.11 9.19 -1.15
N THR A 76 -22.03 9.95 -0.93
CA THR A 76 -21.38 10.78 -1.95
C THR A 76 -19.93 10.38 -2.23
N ALA A 77 -19.46 9.28 -1.60
CA ALA A 77 -18.10 8.79 -1.75
C ALA A 77 -18.07 7.48 -2.56
N SER A 78 -16.87 7.07 -2.97
CA SER A 78 -16.64 5.73 -3.52
C SER A 78 -16.43 4.73 -2.37
N LEU A 79 -17.23 3.66 -2.35
CA LEU A 79 -17.18 2.63 -1.32
C LEU A 79 -16.43 1.40 -1.79
N PHE A 80 -15.52 0.88 -0.95
CA PHE A 80 -14.80 -0.36 -1.20
C PHE A 80 -15.32 -1.46 -0.27
N THR A 81 -15.84 -2.55 -0.82
CA THR A 81 -16.51 -3.61 -0.04
C THR A 81 -15.70 -4.90 0.09
N ARG A 82 -14.58 -5.03 -0.64
CA ARG A 82 -13.76 -6.25 -0.69
C ARG A 82 -12.27 -5.97 -0.41
N GLU A 83 -12.01 -5.10 0.56
CA GLU A 83 -10.64 -4.79 0.99
C GLU A 83 -10.32 -5.58 2.25
N PHE A 84 -9.37 -6.50 2.14
CA PHE A 84 -8.85 -7.26 3.28
C PHE A 84 -7.42 -6.81 3.55
N TYR A 85 -7.09 -6.57 4.82
CA TYR A 85 -5.70 -6.35 5.23
C TYR A 85 -4.89 -7.61 4.95
N HIS A 86 -3.80 -7.46 4.18
CA HIS A 86 -2.90 -8.58 3.87
C HIS A 86 -2.21 -9.15 5.13
N HIS A 87 -2.04 -8.33 6.17
CA HIS A 87 -1.55 -8.73 7.47
C HIS A 87 -2.33 -8.00 8.57
N ALA A 88 -3.18 -8.73 9.30
CA ALA A 88 -3.80 -8.27 10.54
C ALA A 88 -3.06 -8.90 11.73
N LEU A 89 -2.72 -8.09 12.72
CA LEU A 89 -2.17 -8.58 13.98
C LEU A 89 -3.33 -9.22 14.77
N SER A 90 -3.32 -10.55 14.86
CA SER A 90 -4.27 -11.27 15.70
C SER A 90 -3.81 -11.21 17.15
N CYS A 91 -4.60 -10.56 18.01
CA CYS A 91 -4.44 -10.72 19.46
C CYS A 91 -4.88 -12.15 19.81
N LYS A 92 -4.02 -12.92 20.49
CA LYS A 92 -4.34 -14.25 21.02
C LYS A 92 -4.93 -14.16 22.40
#